data_AF-A0A4P5XV65-F1
#
_entry.id   AF-A0A4P5XV65-F1
#
_cell.length_a   1.000
_cell.length_b   1.000
_cell.length_c   1.000
_cell.angle_alpha   90.00
_cell.angle_beta   90.00
_cell.angle_gamma   90.00
#
_symmetry.space_group_name_H-M   'P 1'
#
loop_
_entity.id
_entity.type
_entity.pdbx_description
1 polymer ?
#
loop_
_entity_poly.entity_id
_entity_poly.type
_entity_poly.pdbx_seq_one_letter_code
_entity_poly.pdbx_strand_id
1 'polypeptide(L)'
;MRPIWKTVAVLGLLSLGYVLGTIGVFDPKSLGAQAAAEGGPSAESLTKLKEAFAAIKSAAETLEQENLYVPATTTLNVFSVTAGGLNAVQDLEDGRGVDPETFAALYAGEAKPEIKEHLDNDEQGRLTYKGKVVRIYPKQRMKKIFQERTRYSAGSAAKKQ
;
A
#
# COMPACT_ATOMS: atom_id res chain seq x y z
N MET A 1 46.46 48.44 13.70
CA MET A 1 45.84 47.37 14.51
C MET A 1 44.53 46.97 13.84
N ARG A 2 44.41 45.73 13.35
CA ARG A 2 43.27 45.27 12.54
C ARG A 2 42.06 44.95 13.43
N PRO A 3 40.81 45.13 12.95
CA PRO A 3 39.62 45.14 13.79
C PRO A 3 39.16 43.71 14.16
N ILE A 4 39.76 43.16 15.22
CA ILE A 4 39.45 41.83 15.81
C ILE A 4 37.96 41.70 16.15
N TRP A 5 37.30 42.80 16.51
CA TRP A 5 35.86 42.85 16.79
C TRP A 5 35.01 42.31 15.63
N LYS A 6 35.36 42.63 14.38
CA LYS A 6 34.58 42.21 13.21
C LYS A 6 34.59 40.69 13.05
N THR A 7 35.72 40.05 13.33
CA THR A 7 35.87 38.60 13.23
C THR A 7 35.10 37.86 14.32
N VAL A 8 35.09 38.40 15.55
CA VAL A 8 34.33 37.84 16.68
C VAL A 8 32.81 37.94 16.43
N ALA A 9 32.34 39.06 15.89
CA ALA A 9 30.92 39.23 15.55
C ALA A 9 30.44 38.24 14.48
N VAL A 10 31.26 37.98 13.46
CA VAL A 10 30.92 37.04 12.38
C VAL A 10 30.88 35.60 12.89
N LEU A 11 31.86 35.20 13.71
CA LEU A 11 31.88 33.87 14.32
C LEU A 11 30.69 33.64 15.27
N GLY A 12 30.29 34.67 16.02
CA GLY A 12 29.10 34.60 16.89
C GLY A 12 27.79 34.42 16.12
N LEU A 13 27.64 35.08 14.97
CA LEU A 13 26.47 34.91 14.11
C LEU A 13 26.41 33.52 13.47
N LEU A 14 27.56 33.00 13.04
CA LEU A 14 27.66 31.66 12.46
C LEU A 14 27.35 30.56 13.48
N SER A 15 27.86 30.66 14.71
CA SER A 15 27.58 29.68 15.76
C SER A 15 26.12 29.73 16.19
N LEU A 16 25.52 30.92 16.31
CA LEU A 16 24.10 31.05 16.62
C LEU A 16 23.21 30.47 15.52
N GLY A 17 23.55 30.72 14.25
CA GLY A 17 22.85 30.15 13.10
C GLY A 17 22.97 28.63 13.02
N TYR A 18 24.16 28.07 13.31
CA TYR A 18 24.38 26.63 13.35
C TYR A 18 23.55 25.96 14.46
N VAL A 19 23.54 26.53 15.67
CA VAL A 19 22.74 26.01 16.79
C VAL A 19 21.25 26.08 16.47
N LEU A 20 20.75 27.23 15.98
CA LEU A 20 19.34 27.39 15.59
C LEU A 20 18.92 26.43 14.45
N GLY A 21 19.83 26.16 13.51
CA GLY A 21 19.60 25.19 12.44
C GLY A 21 19.55 23.74 12.95
N THR A 22 20.45 23.36 13.86
CA THR A 22 20.49 21.99 14.41
C THR A 22 19.31 21.64 15.32
N ILE A 23 18.69 22.64 15.96
CA ILE A 23 17.51 22.44 16.81
C ILE A 23 16.23 22.34 15.96
N GLY A 24 16.31 22.56 14.65
CA GLY A 24 15.15 22.45 13.75
C GLY A 24 14.07 23.49 14.05
N VAL A 25 14.45 24.66 14.61
CA VAL A 25 13.50 25.73 14.95
C VAL A 25 12.71 26.21 13.72
N PHE A 26 13.30 26.05 12.53
CA PHE A 26 12.69 26.38 11.24
C PHE A 26 12.43 25.15 10.36
N ASP A 27 12.42 23.94 10.93
CA ASP A 27 12.02 22.77 10.14
C ASP A 27 10.57 22.95 9.69
N PRO A 28 10.27 22.79 8.38
CA PRO A 28 8.91 22.84 7.91
C PRO A 28 8.13 21.72 8.58
N LYS A 29 7.06 22.08 9.30
CA LYS A 29 6.12 21.13 9.88
C LYS A 29 5.70 20.14 8.81
N SER A 30 5.88 18.84 9.06
CA SER A 30 5.38 17.78 8.18
C SER A 30 3.87 17.99 7.95
N LEU A 31 3.51 18.35 6.73
CA LEU A 31 2.13 18.53 6.30
C LEU A 31 1.57 17.15 5.94
N GLY A 32 1.11 16.40 6.95
CA GLY A 32 0.21 15.27 6.72
C GLY A 32 -1.16 15.80 6.29
N ALA A 33 -1.71 15.30 5.18
CA ALA A 33 -3.03 15.70 4.66
C ALA A 33 -4.18 15.35 5.61
N GLN A 34 -3.97 14.40 6.52
CA GLN A 34 -4.79 14.19 7.70
C GLN A 34 -3.95 14.53 8.93
N ALA A 35 -4.47 15.41 9.79
CA ALA A 35 -4.02 15.43 11.17
C ALA A 35 -4.20 14.01 11.71
N ALA A 36 -3.13 13.40 12.25
CA ALA A 36 -3.26 12.13 12.93
C ALA A 36 -4.33 12.30 14.00
N ALA A 37 -5.49 11.65 13.82
CA ALA A 37 -6.48 11.59 14.87
C ALA A 37 -5.81 10.92 16.06
N GLU A 38 -5.56 11.67 17.13
CA GLU A 38 -5.07 11.10 18.37
C GLU A 38 -6.18 10.20 18.93
N GLY A 39 -6.00 8.89 18.76
CA GLY A 39 -7.03 7.88 19.01
C GLY A 39 -7.52 7.30 17.69
N GLY A 40 -7.28 6.01 17.49
CA GLY A 40 -7.70 5.26 16.31
C GLY A 40 -9.23 5.21 16.12
N PRO A 41 -9.75 4.29 15.30
CA PRO A 41 -11.18 4.21 15.02
C PRO A 41 -12.01 4.08 16.31
N SER A 42 -13.21 4.66 16.31
CA SER A 42 -14.16 4.51 17.43
C SER A 42 -14.50 3.03 17.66
N ALA A 43 -14.93 2.67 18.87
CA ALA A 43 -15.34 1.30 19.18
C ALA A 43 -16.41 0.77 18.21
N GLU A 44 -17.38 1.61 17.85
CA GLU A 44 -18.40 1.27 16.84
C GLU A 44 -17.78 1.02 15.46
N SER A 45 -16.81 1.85 15.04
CA SER A 45 -16.10 1.66 13.77
C SER A 45 -15.31 0.37 13.75
N LEU A 46 -14.64 0.02 14.86
CA LEU A 46 -13.92 -1.25 15.01
C LEU A 46 -14.86 -2.46 14.91
N THR A 47 -16.06 -2.39 15.50
CA THR A 47 -17.07 -3.43 15.36
C THR A 47 -17.49 -3.60 13.90
N LYS A 48 -17.84 -2.52 13.22
CA LYS A 48 -18.22 -2.54 11.79
C LYS A 48 -17.09 -3.07 10.89
N LEU A 49 -15.84 -2.71 11.18
CA LEU A 49 -14.69 -3.23 10.46
C LEU A 49 -14.55 -4.75 10.66
N LYS A 50 -14.65 -5.25 11.90
CA LYS A 50 -14.59 -6.69 12.18
C LYS A 50 -15.69 -7.47 11.46
N GLU A 51 -16.91 -6.96 11.47
CA GLU A 51 -18.05 -7.55 10.75
C GLU A 51 -17.81 -7.58 9.24
N ALA A 52 -17.34 -6.47 8.66
CA ALA A 52 -17.00 -6.39 7.25
C ALA A 52 -15.89 -7.38 6.86
N PHE A 53 -14.82 -7.45 7.64
CA PHE A 53 -13.73 -8.41 7.39
C PHE A 53 -14.19 -9.86 7.53
N ALA A 54 -15.09 -10.17 8.47
CA ALA A 54 -15.68 -11.50 8.59
C ALA A 54 -16.49 -11.87 7.34
N ALA A 55 -17.31 -10.95 6.84
CA ALA A 55 -18.09 -11.16 5.62
C ALA A 55 -17.20 -11.35 4.38
N ILE A 56 -16.17 -10.52 4.23
CA ILE A 56 -15.22 -10.63 3.11
C ILE A 56 -14.44 -11.95 3.20
N LYS A 57 -14.01 -12.36 4.40
CA LYS A 57 -13.33 -13.64 4.59
C LYS A 57 -14.21 -14.82 4.16
N SER A 58 -15.48 -14.81 4.54
CA SER A 58 -16.43 -15.86 4.11
C SER A 58 -16.61 -15.89 2.59
N ALA A 59 -16.70 -14.73 1.94
CA ALA A 59 -16.72 -14.65 0.48
C ALA A 59 -15.43 -15.18 -0.16
N ALA A 60 -14.27 -14.87 0.44
CA ALA A 60 -12.98 -15.37 -0.01
C ALA A 60 -12.89 -16.90 0.04
N GLU A 61 -13.29 -17.51 1.16
CA GLU A 61 -13.33 -18.96 1.32
C GLU A 61 -14.22 -19.64 0.26
N THR A 62 -15.35 -19.01 -0.09
CA THR A 62 -16.24 -19.48 -1.17
C THR A 62 -15.54 -19.40 -2.53
N LEU A 63 -14.91 -18.26 -2.84
CA LEU A 63 -14.18 -18.07 -4.10
C LEU A 63 -12.96 -18.98 -4.22
N GLU A 64 -12.30 -19.35 -3.11
CA GLU A 64 -11.22 -20.34 -3.10
C GLU A 64 -11.75 -21.73 -3.45
N GLN A 65 -12.90 -22.14 -2.88
CA GLN A 65 -13.55 -23.41 -3.21
C GLN A 65 -13.96 -23.47 -4.68
N GLU A 66 -14.37 -22.34 -5.26
CA GLU A 66 -14.68 -22.20 -6.69
C GLU A 66 -13.43 -22.07 -7.59
N ASN A 67 -12.22 -22.07 -7.02
CA ASN A 67 -10.95 -21.83 -7.73
C ASN A 67 -10.88 -20.47 -8.45
N LEU A 68 -11.69 -19.50 -8.03
CA LEU A 68 -11.70 -18.14 -8.58
C LEU A 68 -10.74 -17.20 -7.84
N TYR A 69 -10.39 -17.52 -6.59
CA TYR A 69 -9.44 -16.75 -5.79
C TYR A 69 -8.22 -17.61 -5.43
N VAL A 70 -7.05 -17.18 -5.87
CA VAL A 70 -5.76 -17.82 -5.54
C VAL A 70 -4.77 -16.72 -5.15
N PRO A 71 -4.67 -16.39 -3.85
CA PRO A 71 -3.80 -15.31 -3.39
C PRO A 71 -2.33 -15.72 -3.37
N ALA A 72 -1.46 -14.76 -3.71
CA ALA A 72 0.00 -14.87 -3.60
C ALA A 72 0.53 -14.42 -2.22
N THR A 73 -0.34 -13.91 -1.36
CA THR A 73 -0.01 -13.28 -0.07
C THR A 73 -0.64 -14.03 1.09
N THR A 74 -0.08 -13.88 2.29
CA THR A 74 -0.60 -14.44 3.55
C THR A 74 -1.86 -13.72 4.01
N THR A 75 -1.93 -12.41 3.78
CA THR A 75 -3.06 -11.56 4.15
C THR A 75 -4.21 -11.69 3.15
N LEU A 76 -5.43 -11.56 3.67
CA LEU A 76 -6.66 -11.48 2.86
C LEU A 76 -6.58 -10.27 1.92
N ASN A 77 -6.66 -10.51 0.61
CA ASN A 77 -6.71 -9.45 -0.39
C ASN A 77 -8.16 -9.02 -0.62
N VAL A 78 -8.57 -7.92 0.01
CA VAL A 78 -9.94 -7.39 -0.05
C VAL A 78 -10.29 -6.93 -1.47
N PHE A 79 -9.34 -6.31 -2.18
CA PHE A 79 -9.51 -5.85 -3.55
C PHE A 79 -9.87 -7.00 -4.50
N SER A 80 -9.13 -8.11 -4.41
CA SER A 80 -9.36 -9.32 -5.20
C SER A 80 -10.71 -9.94 -4.92
N VAL A 81 -11.04 -10.14 -3.64
CA VAL A 81 -12.29 -10.79 -3.22
C VAL A 81 -13.50 -9.97 -3.65
N THR A 82 -13.47 -8.65 -3.42
CA THR A 82 -14.58 -7.76 -3.81
C THR A 82 -14.72 -7.58 -5.32
N ALA A 83 -13.73 -7.99 -6.12
CA ALA A 83 -13.80 -8.00 -7.57
C ALA A 83 -14.19 -9.37 -8.17
N GLY A 84 -14.60 -10.35 -7.34
CA GLY A 84 -15.02 -11.68 -7.80
C GLY A 84 -13.91 -12.73 -7.82
N GLY A 85 -12.77 -12.45 -7.18
CA GLY A 85 -11.63 -13.36 -7.12
C GLY A 85 -10.62 -13.11 -8.25
N LEU A 86 -9.34 -13.14 -7.90
CA LEU A 86 -8.22 -13.08 -8.82
C LEU A 86 -7.24 -14.20 -8.50
N ASN A 87 -6.58 -14.70 -9.54
CA ASN A 87 -5.49 -15.66 -9.41
C ASN A 87 -4.14 -14.93 -9.50
N ALA A 88 -3.72 -14.37 -8.38
CA ALA A 88 -2.49 -13.59 -8.27
C ALA A 88 -1.24 -14.45 -8.55
N VAL A 89 -1.27 -15.74 -8.19
CA VAL A 89 -0.16 -16.68 -8.44
C VAL A 89 0.05 -16.85 -9.94
N GLN A 90 -1.01 -17.19 -10.68
CA GLN A 90 -0.93 -17.34 -12.13
C GLN A 90 -0.51 -16.03 -12.81
N ASP A 91 -0.99 -14.89 -12.31
CA ASP A 91 -0.62 -13.58 -12.83
C ASP A 91 0.87 -13.23 -12.63
N LEU A 92 1.48 -13.67 -11.52
CA LEU A 92 2.91 -13.59 -11.28
C LEU A 92 3.71 -14.52 -12.21
N GLU A 93 3.29 -15.78 -12.36
CA GLU A 93 3.93 -16.75 -13.25
C GLU A 93 3.95 -16.25 -14.71
N ASP A 94 2.81 -15.75 -15.17
CA ASP A 94 2.63 -15.21 -16.51
C ASP A 94 3.33 -13.84 -16.70
N GLY A 95 3.73 -13.17 -15.62
CA GLY A 95 4.30 -11.83 -15.65
C GLY A 95 3.30 -10.75 -16.08
N ARG A 96 2.00 -10.96 -15.85
CA ARG A 96 0.92 -10.01 -16.21
C ARG A 96 0.81 -8.83 -15.24
N GLY A 97 1.60 -8.85 -14.17
CA GLY A 97 1.50 -7.95 -13.03
C GLY A 97 0.55 -8.50 -11.98
N VAL A 98 0.24 -7.71 -10.95
CA VAL A 98 -0.66 -8.05 -9.85
C VAL A 98 -1.58 -6.87 -9.53
N ASP A 99 -2.62 -7.08 -8.73
CA ASP A 99 -3.43 -5.96 -8.24
C ASP A 99 -2.64 -5.11 -7.21
N PRO A 100 -3.13 -3.89 -6.88
CA PRO A 100 -2.40 -2.99 -6.00
C PRO A 100 -2.21 -3.52 -4.58
N GLU A 101 -3.17 -4.29 -4.07
CA GLU A 101 -3.14 -4.81 -2.70
C GLU A 101 -2.15 -5.98 -2.61
N THR A 102 -2.16 -6.89 -3.58
CA THR A 102 -1.11 -7.91 -3.69
C THR A 102 0.25 -7.27 -3.90
N PHE A 103 0.40 -6.27 -4.76
CA PHE A 103 1.69 -5.59 -4.93
C PHE A 103 2.23 -5.03 -3.61
N ALA A 104 1.39 -4.30 -2.87
CA ALA A 104 1.77 -3.71 -1.59
C ALA A 104 2.16 -4.78 -0.55
N ALA A 105 1.39 -5.88 -0.48
CA ALA A 105 1.67 -6.97 0.44
C ALA A 105 2.98 -7.71 0.09
N LEU A 106 3.24 -8.01 -1.19
CA LEU A 106 4.52 -8.61 -1.60
C LEU A 106 5.69 -7.67 -1.30
N TYR A 107 5.52 -6.37 -1.53
CA TYR A 107 6.53 -5.35 -1.21
C TYR A 107 6.78 -5.22 0.30
N ALA A 108 5.76 -5.47 1.12
CA ALA A 108 5.86 -5.49 2.58
C ALA A 108 6.40 -6.82 3.15
N GLY A 109 6.68 -7.82 2.31
CA GLY A 109 7.17 -9.13 2.75
C GLY A 109 6.08 -10.12 3.21
N GLU A 110 4.81 -9.82 2.97
CA GLU A 110 3.63 -10.65 3.29
C GLU A 110 3.33 -11.68 2.19
N ALA A 111 4.37 -12.14 1.47
CA ALA A 111 4.26 -13.18 0.48
C ALA A 111 4.05 -14.55 1.15
N LYS A 112 3.26 -15.44 0.52
CA LYS A 112 3.21 -16.84 0.95
C LYS A 112 4.59 -17.50 0.83
N PRO A 113 4.93 -18.51 1.65
CA PRO A 113 6.23 -19.17 1.62
C PRO A 113 6.66 -19.59 0.21
N GLU A 114 5.76 -20.22 -0.55
CA GLU A 114 6.02 -20.68 -1.92
C GLU A 114 6.28 -19.55 -2.93
N ILE A 115 5.75 -18.35 -2.68
CA ILE A 115 6.00 -17.18 -3.52
C ILE A 115 7.30 -16.50 -3.09
N LYS A 116 7.54 -16.43 -1.78
CA LYS A 116 8.70 -15.78 -1.16
C LYS A 116 10.02 -16.39 -1.61
N GLU A 117 10.08 -17.70 -1.82
CA GLU A 117 11.26 -18.41 -2.34
C GLU A 117 11.71 -17.94 -3.73
N HIS A 118 10.82 -17.29 -4.47
CA HIS A 118 11.07 -16.81 -5.82
C HIS A 118 11.03 -15.28 -5.94
N LEU A 119 10.84 -14.57 -4.82
CA LEU A 119 10.91 -13.12 -4.79
C LEU A 119 12.33 -12.65 -4.55
N ASP A 120 12.75 -11.66 -5.32
CA ASP A 120 14.03 -11.00 -5.17
C ASP A 120 13.91 -9.53 -5.59
N ASN A 121 14.97 -8.75 -5.43
CA ASN A 121 15.07 -7.40 -5.96
C ASN A 121 16.14 -7.35 -7.05
N ASP A 122 15.87 -6.59 -8.11
CA ASP A 122 16.90 -6.34 -9.12
C ASP A 122 17.90 -5.28 -8.68
N GLU A 123 18.89 -4.99 -9.53
CA GLU A 123 19.94 -3.98 -9.31
C GLU A 123 19.39 -2.57 -9.05
N GLN A 124 18.13 -2.30 -9.40
CA GLN A 124 17.44 -1.03 -9.21
C GLN A 124 16.56 -1.03 -7.97
N GLY A 125 16.58 -2.11 -7.17
CA GLY A 125 15.75 -2.28 -5.99
C GLY A 125 14.27 -2.54 -6.29
N ARG A 126 13.94 -2.98 -7.52
CA ARG A 126 12.56 -3.30 -7.89
C ARG A 126 12.25 -4.74 -7.53
N LEU A 127 11.07 -4.97 -6.96
CA LEU A 127 10.57 -6.30 -6.66
C LEU A 127 10.45 -7.14 -7.95
N THR A 128 11.01 -8.34 -7.92
CA THR A 128 10.97 -9.33 -8.99
C THR A 128 10.41 -10.66 -8.48
N TYR A 129 9.79 -11.41 -9.37
CA TYR A 129 9.35 -12.78 -9.15
C TYR A 129 9.92 -13.64 -10.28
N LYS A 130 10.74 -14.65 -9.94
CA LYS A 130 11.46 -15.49 -10.92
C LYS A 130 12.21 -14.65 -11.97
N GLY A 131 12.85 -13.57 -11.54
CA GLY A 131 13.62 -12.65 -12.40
C GLY A 131 12.77 -11.69 -13.25
N LYS A 132 11.43 -11.76 -13.21
CA LYS A 132 10.55 -10.79 -13.87
C LYS A 132 10.14 -9.70 -12.89
N VAL A 133 10.25 -8.44 -13.30
CA VAL A 133 9.79 -7.30 -12.48
C VAL A 133 8.30 -7.41 -12.21
N VAL A 134 7.92 -7.42 -10.94
CA VAL A 134 6.52 -7.38 -10.50
C VAL A 134 6.00 -5.97 -10.71
N ARG A 135 4.83 -5.85 -11.34
CA ARG A 135 4.20 -4.57 -11.66
C ARG A 135 2.73 -4.62 -11.27
N ILE A 136 2.13 -3.47 -11.03
CA ILE A 136 0.67 -3.38 -10.92
C ILE A 136 0.05 -3.62 -12.31
N TYR A 137 -1.14 -4.22 -12.36
CA TYR A 137 -1.89 -4.47 -13.59
C TYR A 137 -1.99 -3.22 -14.49
N PRO A 138 -1.98 -3.41 -15.82
CA PRO A 138 -2.15 -2.30 -16.75
C PRO A 138 -3.53 -1.64 -16.59
N LYS A 139 -3.60 -0.33 -16.88
CA LYS A 139 -4.80 0.51 -16.74
C LYS A 139 -6.08 -0.12 -17.31
N GLN A 140 -5.98 -0.79 -18.46
CA GLN A 140 -7.14 -1.43 -19.10
C GLN A 140 -7.71 -2.59 -18.28
N ARG A 141 -6.85 -3.45 -17.72
CA ARG A 141 -7.27 -4.56 -16.86
C ARG A 141 -7.84 -4.01 -15.55
N MET A 142 -7.19 -3.01 -14.97
CA MET A 142 -7.67 -2.36 -13.76
C MET A 142 -9.09 -1.81 -13.93
N LYS A 143 -9.38 -1.14 -15.05
CA LYS A 143 -10.73 -0.64 -15.36
C LYS A 143 -11.79 -1.76 -15.35
N LYS A 144 -11.50 -2.91 -15.97
CA LYS A 144 -12.43 -4.05 -16.00
C LYS A 144 -12.70 -4.60 -14.59
N ILE A 145 -11.65 -4.74 -13.78
CA ILE A 145 -11.78 -5.22 -12.40
C ILE A 145 -12.63 -4.27 -11.56
N PHE A 146 -12.42 -2.94 -11.70
CA PHE A 146 -13.27 -1.96 -11.01
C PHE A 146 -14.73 -2.01 -11.47
N GLN A 147 -14.99 -2.28 -12.75
CA GLN A 147 -16.36 -2.47 -13.26
C GLN A 147 -17.05 -3.67 -12.61
N GLU A 148 -16.37 -4.82 -12.51
CA GLU A 148 -16.93 -5.99 -11.81
C GLU A 148 -17.12 -5.72 -10.32
N ARG A 149 -16.16 -5.06 -9.66
CA ARG A 149 -16.30 -4.66 -8.26
C ARG A 149 -17.51 -3.75 -8.02
N THR A 150 -17.76 -2.80 -8.93
CA THR A 150 -18.97 -1.97 -8.88
C THR A 150 -20.23 -2.82 -9.04
N ARG A 151 -20.24 -3.77 -9.98
CA ARG A 151 -21.36 -4.69 -10.21
C ARG A 151 -21.75 -5.48 -8.95
N TYR A 152 -20.77 -5.96 -8.18
CA TYR A 152 -21.02 -6.71 -6.94
C TYR A 152 -21.38 -5.81 -5.76
N SER A 153 -20.80 -4.62 -5.66
CA SER A 153 -21.13 -3.66 -4.59
C SER A 153 -22.52 -3.05 -4.74
N ALA A 154 -23.04 -2.94 -5.96
CA ALA A 154 -24.30 -2.29 -6.28
C ALA A 154 -25.52 -3.22 -6.17
N GLY A 155 -25.47 -4.23 -5.29
CA GLY A 155 -26.54 -5.21 -5.11
C GLY A 155 -27.93 -4.56 -5.25
N SER A 156 -28.75 -5.06 -6.19
CA SER A 156 -30.18 -4.69 -6.30
C SER A 156 -30.54 -3.25 -6.75
N ALA A 157 -29.79 -2.58 -7.64
CA ALA A 157 -30.24 -1.28 -8.20
C ALA A 157 -30.29 -1.16 -9.73
N ALA A 158 -30.13 -2.25 -10.48
CA ALA A 158 -30.40 -2.24 -11.92
C ALA A 158 -31.88 -2.57 -12.22
N LYS A 159 -32.83 -1.84 -11.62
CA LYS A 159 -34.13 -1.67 -12.27
C LYS A 159 -33.94 -0.59 -13.32
N LYS A 160 -33.89 -1.01 -14.58
CA LYS A 160 -34.13 -0.12 -15.73
C LYS A 160 -35.45 0.63 -15.45
N GLN A 161 -35.37 1.96 -15.36
CA GLN A 161 -36.46 2.85 -15.73
C GLN A 161 -36.07 3.51 -17.06
#